data_AF-A0A1V5NG90-F1
#
_entry.id   AF-A0A1V5NG90-F1
#
_cell.length_a   1.000
_cell.length_b   1.000
_cell.length_c   1.000
_cell.angle_alpha   90.00
_cell.angle_beta   90.00
_cell.angle_gamma   90.00
#
_symmetry.space_group_name_H-M   'P 1'
#
loop_
_entity.id
_entity.type
_entity.pdbx_description
1 polymer ?
#
loop_
_entity_poly.entity_id
_entity_poly.type
_entity_poly.pdbx_seq_one_letter_code
_entity_poly.pdbx_strand_id
1 'polypeptide(L)'
;MIYFEYQANLLLCMRAVVDNSVLWRGVRYKVPQNIDMQDRIIGPLTMIQFLYAVVGLGFCYGIYMTVPSPISVVLIVPGAMLTVALVFIKINERPFLDFLLAAVQFMSNPKQRIWHHQYVDNLRVVIYSPQKAKSSLADQSKSVSKEEIKQLAQKLDTE
;
A
#
# COMPACT_ATOMS: atom_id res chain seq x y z
N MET A 1 19.09 33.06 -24.07
CA MET A 1 19.62 31.69 -24.24
C MET A 1 18.78 30.67 -23.46
N ILE A 2 18.47 30.92 -22.18
CA ILE A 2 17.72 30.02 -21.28
C ILE A 2 16.27 29.70 -21.75
N TYR A 3 15.58 30.66 -22.38
CA TYR A 3 14.20 30.46 -22.86
C TYR A 3 14.07 29.53 -24.07
N PHE A 4 15.11 29.43 -24.91
CA PHE A 4 15.09 28.58 -26.12
C PHE A 4 15.17 27.09 -25.76
N GLU A 5 15.91 26.78 -24.69
CA GLU A 5 16.11 25.43 -24.16
C GLU A 5 14.86 24.91 -23.43
N TYR A 6 14.10 25.81 -22.78
CA TYR A 6 12.79 25.48 -22.20
C TYR A 6 11.74 25.17 -23.27
N GLN A 7 11.69 25.97 -24.35
CA GLN A 7 10.76 25.73 -25.45
C GLN A 7 11.09 24.43 -26.21
N ALA A 8 12.37 24.11 -26.39
CA ALA A 8 12.81 22.85 -26.99
C ALA A 8 12.40 21.63 -26.14
N ASN A 9 12.59 21.68 -24.83
CA ASN A 9 12.17 20.61 -23.91
C ASN A 9 10.64 20.46 -23.82
N LEU A 10 9.88 21.58 -23.88
CA LEU A 10 8.42 21.54 -23.87
C LEU A 10 7.84 20.94 -25.16
N LEU A 11 8.42 21.28 -26.32
CA LEU A 11 8.05 20.72 -27.62
C LEU A 11 8.43 19.23 -27.75
N LEU A 12 9.54 18.81 -27.15
CA LEU A 12 9.94 17.40 -27.06
C LEU A 12 8.95 16.60 -26.21
N CYS A 13 8.49 17.16 -25.08
CA CYS A 13 7.47 16.56 -24.23
C CYS A 13 6.10 16.46 -24.94
N MET A 14 5.67 17.49 -25.67
CA MET A 14 4.40 17.44 -26.41
C MET A 14 4.42 16.41 -27.54
N ARG A 15 5.57 16.23 -28.21
CA ARG A 15 5.73 15.21 -29.25
C ARG A 15 5.76 13.78 -28.67
N ALA A 16 6.22 13.63 -27.42
CA ALA A 16 6.26 12.34 -26.73
C ALA A 16 4.89 11.88 -26.17
N VAL A 17 3.96 12.79 -25.89
CA VAL A 17 2.57 12.45 -25.49
C VAL A 17 1.76 11.88 -26.65
N VAL A 18 2.07 12.28 -27.89
CA VAL A 18 1.40 11.80 -29.11
C VAL A 18 1.92 10.42 -29.54
N ASP A 19 3.18 10.09 -29.22
CA ASP A 19 3.83 8.84 -29.61
C ASP A 19 3.85 7.83 -28.45
N ASN A 20 2.69 7.21 -28.20
CA ASN A 20 2.45 6.26 -27.09
C ASN A 20 3.24 4.92 -27.22
N SER A 21 4.15 4.84 -28.19
CA SER A 21 4.91 3.64 -28.52
C SER A 21 6.35 3.63 -27.94
N VAL A 22 6.92 4.80 -27.58
CA VAL A 22 8.36 4.91 -27.24
C VAL A 22 8.65 5.20 -25.76
N LEU A 23 7.68 5.69 -24.98
CA LEU A 23 7.88 6.06 -23.56
C LEU A 23 7.80 4.90 -22.55
N TRP A 24 7.42 3.69 -22.97
CA TRP A 24 7.36 2.50 -22.10
C TRP A 24 8.70 1.72 -22.00
N ARG A 25 9.82 2.31 -22.45
CA ARG A 25 11.15 1.71 -22.28
C ARG A 25 11.56 1.69 -20.80
N GLY A 26 11.19 0.62 -20.10
CA GLY A 26 12.02 -0.05 -19.11
C GLY A 26 12.44 0.73 -17.86
N VAL A 27 11.86 1.88 -17.55
CA VAL A 27 12.18 2.60 -16.30
C VAL A 27 11.54 1.86 -15.14
N ARG A 28 12.32 0.98 -14.50
CA ARG A 28 11.93 0.32 -13.24
C ARG A 28 12.13 1.31 -12.11
N TYR A 29 11.05 1.95 -11.67
CA TYR A 29 11.07 2.74 -10.44
C TYR A 29 11.31 1.79 -9.26
N LYS A 30 12.38 2.02 -8.50
CA LYS A 30 12.59 1.32 -7.23
C LYS A 30 11.53 1.81 -6.26
N VAL A 31 10.56 0.95 -5.96
CA VAL A 31 9.59 1.24 -4.90
C VAL A 31 10.37 1.33 -3.59
N PRO A 32 10.25 2.44 -2.83
CA PRO A 32 10.82 2.50 -1.50
C PRO A 32 10.15 1.44 -0.64
N GLN A 33 10.91 0.43 -0.23
CA GLN A 33 10.43 -0.69 0.58
C GLN A 33 10.22 -0.33 2.06
N ASN A 34 10.46 0.93 2.44
CA ASN A 34 10.58 1.36 3.83
C ASN A 34 9.45 2.29 4.29
N ILE A 35 8.29 2.28 3.63
CA ILE A 35 7.14 3.13 3.98
C ILE A 35 6.50 2.75 5.32
N ASP A 36 6.73 1.53 5.82
CA ASP A 36 6.03 1.00 7.00
C ASP A 36 6.85 1.10 8.30
N MET A 37 8.11 1.53 8.25
CA MET A 37 8.90 1.74 9.47
C MET A 37 8.53 3.08 10.11
N GLN A 38 8.00 3.03 11.33
CA GLN A 38 7.78 4.23 12.14
C GLN A 38 9.07 5.01 12.38
N ASP A 39 8.98 6.33 12.29
CA ASP A 39 10.10 7.24 12.55
C ASP A 39 10.62 7.09 13.99
N ARG A 40 11.92 6.84 14.10
CA ARG A 40 12.64 6.75 15.37
C ARG A 40 13.24 8.13 15.67
N ILE A 41 12.77 8.79 16.72
CA ILE A 41 13.16 10.18 17.06
C ILE A 41 14.19 10.20 18.19
N ILE A 42 14.03 9.31 19.20
CA ILE A 42 14.88 9.27 20.39
C ILE A 42 15.62 7.93 20.43
N GLY A 43 16.82 7.91 19.85
CA GLY A 43 17.67 6.72 19.80
C GLY A 43 16.96 5.52 19.13
N PRO A 44 16.77 4.38 19.82
CA PRO A 44 16.08 3.22 19.27
C PRO A 44 14.55 3.28 19.37
N LEU A 45 13.98 4.25 20.10
CA LEU A 45 12.55 4.32 20.41
C LEU A 45 11.76 5.09 19.35
N THR A 46 10.61 4.54 18.95
CA THR A 46 9.61 5.28 18.18
C THR A 46 8.87 6.28 19.07
N MET A 47 8.24 7.29 18.49
CA MET A 47 7.44 8.28 19.25
C MET A 47 6.40 7.60 20.16
N ILE A 48 5.74 6.56 19.64
CA ILE A 48 4.71 5.81 20.36
C ILE A 48 5.34 5.01 21.52
N GLN A 49 6.50 4.37 21.28
CA GLN A 49 7.21 3.63 22.33
C GLN A 49 7.72 4.56 23.45
N PHE A 50 8.15 5.76 23.11
CA PHE A 50 8.52 6.77 24.10
C PHE A 50 7.31 7.14 24.99
N LEU A 51 6.14 7.35 24.37
CA LEU A 51 4.91 7.64 25.13
C LEU A 51 4.55 6.48 26.07
N TYR A 52 4.70 5.22 25.63
CA TYR A 52 4.48 4.06 26.49
C TYR A 52 5.45 4.02 27.69
N ALA A 53 6.72 4.36 27.47
CA ALA A 53 7.69 4.45 28.56
C ALA A 53 7.31 5.52 29.57
N VAL A 54 6.91 6.72 29.12
CA VAL A 54 6.47 7.81 30.00
C VAL A 54 5.22 7.43 30.79
N VAL A 55 4.22 6.83 30.13
CA VAL A 55 2.98 6.40 30.79
C VAL A 55 3.25 5.29 31.80
N GLY A 56 4.04 4.28 31.45
CA GLY A 56 4.36 3.18 32.37
C GLY A 56 5.22 3.61 33.55
N LEU A 57 6.18 4.53 33.33
CA LEU A 57 7.00 5.09 34.40
C LEU A 57 6.16 6.00 35.32
N GLY A 58 5.27 6.83 34.75
CA GLY A 58 4.30 7.62 35.50
C GLY A 58 3.35 6.75 36.32
N PHE A 59 2.88 5.63 35.78
CA PHE A 59 2.04 4.66 36.49
C PHE A 59 2.78 4.03 37.67
N CYS A 60 4.02 3.57 37.48
CA CYS A 60 4.84 3.00 38.55
C CYS A 60 5.15 4.04 39.64
N TYR A 61 5.44 5.27 39.24
CA TYR A 61 5.67 6.38 40.18
C TYR A 61 4.40 6.73 40.98
N GLY A 62 3.24 6.72 40.33
CA GLY A 62 1.95 6.92 41.00
C GLY A 62 1.67 5.86 42.07
N ILE A 63 1.97 4.59 41.79
CA ILE A 63 1.85 3.50 42.78
C ILE A 63 2.81 3.71 43.93
N TYR A 64 4.07 4.08 43.64
CA TYR A 64 5.08 4.33 44.66
C TYR A 64 4.65 5.42 45.65
N MET A 65 3.95 6.45 45.16
CA MET A 65 3.52 7.58 45.99
C MET A 65 2.23 7.32 46.77
N THR A 66 1.40 6.37 46.35
CA THR A 66 0.08 6.10 46.94
C THR A 66 0.04 4.89 47.87
N VAL A 67 0.88 3.88 47.64
CA VAL A 67 0.83 2.59 48.35
C VAL A 67 2.02 2.46 49.32
N PRO A 68 1.81 1.96 50.56
CA PRO A 68 2.91 1.73 51.49
C PRO A 68 3.94 0.71 50.96
N SER A 69 5.22 1.00 51.26
CA SER A 69 6.44 0.40 50.70
C SER A 69 6.38 -1.11 50.37
N PRO A 70 6.03 -2.04 51.29
CA PRO A 70 6.12 -3.47 50.98
C PRO A 70 5.13 -3.94 49.91
N ILE A 71 3.94 -3.33 49.84
CA ILE A 71 2.92 -3.67 48.85
C ILE A 71 3.22 -2.98 47.52
N SER A 72 3.77 -1.75 47.57
CA SER A 72 4.14 -0.99 46.36
C SER A 72 5.17 -1.74 45.51
N VAL A 73 6.19 -2.35 46.11
CA VAL A 73 7.25 -3.06 45.39
C VAL A 73 6.69 -4.28 44.65
N VAL A 74 5.80 -5.04 45.29
CA VAL A 74 5.15 -6.22 44.68
C VAL A 74 4.32 -5.84 43.45
N LEU A 75 3.75 -4.63 43.42
CA LEU A 75 2.96 -4.14 42.29
C LEU A 75 3.83 -3.48 41.21
N ILE A 76 4.86 -2.73 41.61
CA ILE A 76 5.76 -2.00 40.71
C ILE A 76 6.64 -2.95 39.92
N VAL A 77 7.17 -4.02 40.53
CA VAL A 77 8.06 -4.98 39.84
C VAL A 77 7.41 -5.57 38.57
N PRO A 78 6.22 -6.19 38.63
CA PRO A 78 5.55 -6.70 37.43
C PRO A 78 5.11 -5.57 36.50
N GLY A 79 4.68 -4.41 37.02
CA GLY A 79 4.29 -3.26 36.19
C GLY A 79 5.46 -2.66 35.38
N ALA A 80 6.63 -2.53 36.00
CA ALA A 80 7.85 -2.09 35.36
C ALA A 80 8.34 -3.13 34.33
N MET A 81 8.29 -4.42 34.67
CA MET A 81 8.64 -5.51 33.76
C MET A 81 7.73 -5.50 32.52
N LEU A 82 6.42 -5.30 32.70
CA LEU A 82 5.44 -5.21 31.62
C LEU A 82 5.69 -3.95 30.77
N THR A 83 6.01 -2.82 31.38
CA THR A 83 6.36 -1.58 30.67
C THR A 83 7.60 -1.79 29.77
N VAL A 84 8.65 -2.42 30.30
CA VAL A 84 9.85 -2.74 29.51
C VAL A 84 9.51 -3.69 28.36
N ALA A 85 8.68 -4.70 28.60
CA ALA A 85 8.22 -5.61 27.55
C ALA A 85 7.45 -4.86 26.44
N LEU A 86 6.54 -3.94 26.80
CA LEU A 86 5.78 -3.12 25.85
C LEU A 86 6.67 -2.23 24.96
N VAL A 87 7.76 -1.71 25.52
CA VAL A 87 8.63 -0.76 24.84
C VAL A 87 9.62 -1.45 23.90
N PHE A 88 10.25 -2.54 24.34
CA PHE A 88 11.36 -3.17 23.60
C PHE A 88 10.97 -4.38 22.77
N ILE A 89 9.93 -5.12 23.16
CA ILE A 89 9.53 -6.33 22.43
C ILE A 89 8.73 -5.93 21.19
N LYS A 90 9.09 -6.53 20.07
CA LYS A 90 8.31 -6.46 18.82
C LYS A 90 8.01 -7.90 18.40
N ILE A 91 6.79 -8.14 17.96
CA ILE A 91 6.34 -9.46 17.50
C ILE A 91 5.84 -9.27 16.07
N ASN A 92 6.43 -10.02 15.12
CA ASN A 92 6.07 -9.97 13.70
C ASN A 92 6.09 -8.54 13.13
N GLU A 93 7.15 -7.77 13.44
CA GLU A 93 7.31 -6.35 13.03
C GLU A 93 6.23 -5.39 13.57
N ARG A 94 5.41 -5.82 14.53
CA ARG A 94 4.39 -4.98 15.18
C ARG A 94 4.78 -4.63 16.62
N PRO A 95 4.35 -3.45 17.11
CA PRO A 95 4.54 -3.11 18.51
C PRO A 95 3.78 -4.09 19.41
N PHE A 96 4.37 -4.41 20.58
CA PHE A 96 3.82 -5.42 21.50
C PHE A 96 2.38 -5.12 21.94
N LEU A 97 2.00 -3.83 22.05
CA LEU A 97 0.65 -3.43 22.44
C LEU A 97 -0.42 -3.90 21.44
N ASP A 98 -0.15 -3.77 20.13
CA ASP A 98 -1.06 -4.23 19.09
C ASP A 98 -1.22 -5.75 19.13
N PHE A 99 -0.11 -6.45 19.36
CA PHE A 99 -0.14 -7.90 19.55
C PHE A 99 -0.96 -8.31 20.77
N LEU A 100 -0.77 -7.63 21.91
CA LEU A 100 -1.51 -7.89 23.14
C LEU A 100 -3.01 -7.64 22.94
N LEU A 101 -3.37 -6.54 22.29
CA LEU A 101 -4.76 -6.21 22.00
C LEU A 101 -5.39 -7.26 21.07
N ALA A 102 -4.66 -7.69 20.04
CA ALA A 102 -5.09 -8.76 19.14
C ALA A 102 -5.21 -10.11 19.88
N ALA A 103 -4.32 -10.41 20.81
CA ALA A 103 -4.38 -11.62 21.64
C ALA A 103 -5.63 -11.62 22.54
N VAL A 104 -5.93 -10.48 23.19
CA VAL A 104 -7.15 -10.31 23.98
C VAL A 104 -8.38 -10.45 23.10
N GLN A 105 -8.43 -9.76 21.96
CA GLN A 105 -9.52 -9.90 20.99
C GLN A 105 -9.68 -11.34 20.52
N PHE A 106 -8.59 -12.06 20.27
CA PHE A 106 -8.63 -13.45 19.84
C PHE A 106 -9.21 -14.38 20.93
N MET A 107 -8.92 -14.11 22.20
CA MET A 107 -9.50 -14.86 23.32
C MET A 107 -10.98 -14.55 23.53
N SER A 108 -11.39 -13.29 23.36
CA SER A 108 -12.78 -12.86 23.55
C SER A 108 -13.70 -13.21 22.38
N ASN A 109 -13.15 -13.31 21.16
CA ASN A 109 -13.95 -13.61 19.98
C ASN A 109 -14.28 -15.11 19.87
N PRO A 110 -15.49 -15.46 19.40
CA PRO A 110 -15.84 -16.85 19.13
C PRO A 110 -14.92 -17.42 18.04
N LYS A 111 -14.30 -18.57 18.34
CA LYS A 111 -13.35 -19.25 17.43
C LYS A 111 -14.02 -19.89 16.22
N GLN A 112 -15.33 -20.06 16.27
CA GLN A 112 -16.09 -20.63 15.17
C GLN A 112 -16.32 -19.57 14.09
N ARG A 113 -15.54 -19.66 13.02
CA ARG A 113 -15.80 -18.91 11.79
C ARG A 113 -16.74 -19.73 10.93
N ILE A 114 -18.05 -19.53 11.10
CA ILE A 114 -19.04 -20.12 10.20
C ILE A 114 -19.05 -19.27 8.93
N TRP A 115 -18.78 -19.89 7.79
CA TRP A 115 -18.97 -19.20 6.52
C TRP A 115 -20.46 -19.00 6.30
N HIS A 116 -20.89 -17.74 6.26
CA HIS A 116 -22.23 -17.38 5.82
C HIS A 116 -22.16 -17.03 4.34
N HIS A 117 -22.74 -17.90 3.51
CA HIS A 117 -23.12 -17.53 2.16
C HIS A 117 -24.28 -16.54 2.25
N GLN A 118 -23.97 -15.27 2.43
CA GLN A 118 -24.93 -14.23 2.11
C GLN A 118 -25.00 -14.19 0.58
N TYR A 119 -26.06 -14.78 0.04
CA TYR A 119 -26.44 -14.55 -1.35
C TYR A 119 -26.88 -13.09 -1.42
N VAL A 120 -25.95 -12.22 -1.80
CA VAL A 120 -26.27 -10.82 -2.01
C VAL A 120 -26.97 -10.78 -3.37
N ASP A 121 -28.31 -10.79 -3.36
CA ASP A 121 -29.16 -10.78 -4.57
C ASP A 121 -28.79 -9.65 -5.55
N ASN A 122 -28.08 -8.62 -5.07
CA ASN A 122 -27.75 -7.40 -5.80
C ASN A 122 -26.24 -7.10 -5.85
N LEU A 123 -25.35 -8.11 -5.79
CA LEU A 123 -23.93 -7.89 -6.11
C LEU A 123 -23.80 -7.52 -7.60
N ARG A 124 -23.86 -6.23 -7.89
CA ARG A 124 -23.51 -5.69 -9.21
C ARG A 124 -22.01 -5.83 -9.39
N VAL A 125 -21.58 -7.00 -9.86
CA VAL A 125 -20.20 -7.24 -10.28
C VAL A 125 -19.95 -6.30 -11.44
N VAL A 126 -19.34 -5.13 -11.14
CA VAL A 126 -18.80 -4.26 -12.17
C VAL A 126 -17.56 -4.98 -12.68
N ILE A 127 -17.76 -5.86 -13.66
CA ILE A 127 -16.66 -6.42 -14.42
C ILE A 127 -15.98 -5.21 -15.06
N TYR A 128 -14.81 -4.84 -14.54
CA TYR A 128 -13.97 -3.82 -15.15
C TYR A 128 -13.45 -4.39 -16.47
N SER A 129 -14.31 -4.31 -17.50
CA SER A 129 -13.90 -4.41 -18.88
C SER A 129 -13.25 -3.07 -19.18
N PRO A 130 -11.92 -2.98 -19.33
CA PRO A 130 -11.31 -1.76 -19.83
C PRO A 130 -11.96 -1.52 -21.19
N GLN A 131 -12.84 -0.53 -21.26
CA GLN A 131 -13.42 -0.10 -22.51
C GLN A 131 -12.22 0.26 -23.38
N LYS A 132 -11.89 -0.61 -24.35
CA LYS A 132 -10.93 -0.30 -25.40
C LYS A 132 -11.37 1.05 -25.91
N ALA A 133 -10.63 2.09 -25.55
CA ALA A 133 -10.82 3.40 -26.10
C ALA A 133 -10.90 3.16 -27.59
N LYS A 134 -12.06 3.46 -28.19
CA LYS A 134 -12.21 3.45 -29.64
C LYS A 134 -11.20 4.46 -30.13
N SER A 135 -10.00 3.96 -30.42
CA SER A 135 -8.99 4.65 -31.17
C SER A 135 -9.68 4.96 -32.50
N SER A 136 -10.06 6.21 -32.64
CA SER A 136 -10.56 6.85 -33.86
C SER A 136 -9.53 6.85 -35.00
N LEU A 137 -8.44 6.07 -34.86
CA LEU A 137 -7.37 5.92 -35.83
C LEU A 137 -7.36 4.53 -36.50
N ALA A 138 -8.21 3.58 -36.08
CA ALA A 138 -8.34 2.28 -36.75
C ALA A 138 -9.45 2.25 -37.83
N ASP A 139 -10.33 3.26 -37.88
CA ASP A 139 -11.45 3.30 -38.84
C ASP A 139 -11.06 3.93 -40.19
N GLN A 140 -9.82 4.41 -40.35
CA GLN A 140 -9.32 4.93 -41.62
C GLN A 140 -8.37 3.96 -42.36
N SER A 141 -8.15 2.75 -41.86
CA SER A 141 -7.22 1.78 -42.49
C SER A 141 -7.91 0.61 -43.19
N LYS A 142 -9.23 0.65 -43.41
CA LYS A 142 -9.94 -0.50 -44.00
C LYS A 142 -11.11 -0.12 -44.90
N SER A 143 -10.80 0.54 -46.01
CA SER A 143 -11.65 0.50 -47.20
C SER A 143 -10.85 0.06 -48.42
N VAL A 144 -10.02 -0.98 -48.29
CA VAL A 144 -9.71 -1.81 -49.46
C VAL A 144 -10.94 -2.68 -49.63
N SER A 145 -11.71 -2.40 -50.68
CA SER A 145 -12.96 -3.12 -50.92
C SER A 145 -12.63 -4.57 -51.25
N LYS A 146 -13.47 -5.53 -50.82
CA LYS A 146 -13.25 -6.96 -51.09
C LYS A 146 -13.06 -7.25 -52.58
N GLU A 147 -13.61 -6.40 -53.44
CA GLU A 147 -13.48 -6.51 -54.89
C GLU A 147 -12.08 -6.17 -55.40
N GLU A 148 -11.37 -5.23 -54.77
CA GLU A 148 -9.99 -4.90 -55.14
C GLU A 148 -9.04 -6.06 -54.79
N ILE A 149 -9.26 -6.70 -53.65
CA ILE A 149 -8.50 -7.88 -53.22
C ILE A 149 -8.74 -9.05 -54.20
N LYS A 150 -10.00 -9.22 -54.64
CA LYS A 150 -10.38 -10.29 -55.56
C LYS A 150 -9.81 -10.07 -56.96
N GLN A 151 -9.80 -8.83 -57.44
CA GLN A 151 -9.21 -8.45 -58.73
C GLN A 151 -7.69 -8.63 -58.74
N LEU A 152 -7.03 -8.31 -57.62
CA LEU A 152 -5.59 -8.49 -57.50
C LEU A 152 -5.20 -9.98 -57.47
N ALA A 153 -5.96 -10.81 -56.76
CA ALA A 153 -5.76 -12.26 -56.74
C ALA A 153 -5.92 -12.88 -58.15
N GLN A 154 -6.95 -12.48 -58.90
CA GLN A 154 -7.19 -12.97 -60.26
C GLN A 154 -6.06 -12.64 -61.23
N LYS A 155 -5.46 -11.45 -61.10
CA LYS A 155 -4.31 -11.05 -61.93
C LYS A 155 -3.06 -11.86 -61.61
N LEU A 156 -2.85 -12.23 -60.35
CA LEU A 156 -1.71 -13.05 -59.95
C LEU A 156 -1.80 -14.49 -60.46
N ASP A 157 -3.02 -15.03 -60.58
CA ASP A 157 -3.21 -16.42 -61.03
C ASP A 157 -3.14 -16.59 -62.57
N THR A 158 -3.11 -15.49 -63.33
CA THR A 158 -3.15 -15.52 -64.81
C THR A 158 -1.80 -15.18 -65.46
N GLU A 159 -0.83 -14.68 -64.68
CA GLU A 159 0.58 -14.50 -65.08
C GLU A 159 1.38 -15.77 -64.75
#